data_AF-A0A8T6LXC7-F1
#
_entry.id   AF-A0A8T6LXC7-F1
#
_cell.length_a   1.000
_cell.length_b   1.000
_cell.length_c   1.000
_cell.angle_alpha   90.00
_cell.angle_beta   90.00
_cell.angle_gamma   90.00
#
_symmetry.space_group_name_H-M   'P 1'
#
loop_
_entity.id
_entity.type
_entity.pdbx_description
1 polymer ?
#
loop_
_entity_poly.entity_id
_entity_poly.type
_entity_poly.pdbx_seq_one_letter_code
_entity_poly.pdbx_strand_id
1 'polypeptide(L)'
;MNNLNRVFRFVITNIVNSELENIVWSLDTGESNISSEYNSTLQSNEDLFVYAFYNYTSSGNYTVIASTMSDEFSDTESLEIEVI
;
A
#
# COMPACT_ATOMS: atom_id res chain seq x y z
N MET A 1 27.53 3.10 -3.69
CA MET A 1 26.45 3.78 -4.44
C MET A 1 25.20 3.56 -3.62
N ASN A 2 24.58 4.62 -3.11
CA ASN A 2 23.37 4.49 -2.32
C ASN A 2 22.22 4.23 -3.30
N ASN A 3 21.57 3.08 -3.21
CA ASN A 3 20.38 2.78 -3.98
C ASN A 3 19.17 3.17 -3.13
N LEU A 4 18.75 4.42 -3.25
CA LEU A 4 17.63 5.00 -2.48
C LEU A 4 16.26 4.72 -3.13
N ASN A 5 16.23 4.14 -4.33
CA ASN A 5 15.00 3.85 -5.05
C ASN A 5 14.37 2.53 -4.56
N ARG A 6 13.07 2.54 -4.28
CA ARG A 6 12.29 1.34 -3.95
C ARG A 6 10.99 1.29 -4.76
N VAL A 7 10.58 0.08 -5.10
CA VAL A 7 9.24 -0.21 -5.61
C VAL A 7 8.59 -1.14 -4.61
N PHE A 8 7.47 -0.71 -4.06
CA PHE A 8 6.63 -1.51 -3.18
C PHE A 8 5.52 -2.12 -3.99
N ARG A 9 5.22 -3.40 -3.71
CA ARG A 9 4.04 -4.09 -4.23
C ARG A 9 3.26 -4.65 -3.06
N PHE A 10 1.98 -4.33 -3.02
CA PHE A 10 1.02 -5.00 -2.14
C PHE A 10 -0.25 -5.33 -2.92
N VAL A 11 -1.00 -6.29 -2.40
CA VAL A 11 -2.22 -6.82 -3.01
C VAL A 11 -3.33 -6.64 -2.01
N ILE A 12 -4.44 -6.04 -2.45
CA ILE A 12 -5.66 -5.93 -1.68
C ILE A 12 -6.63 -6.95 -2.26
N THR A 13 -7.08 -7.89 -1.45
CA THR A 13 -8.01 -8.93 -1.87
C THR A 13 -9.34 -8.74 -1.17
N ASN A 14 -10.44 -8.70 -1.93
CA ASN A 14 -11.77 -8.78 -1.34
C ASN A 14 -12.08 -10.23 -0.93
N ILE A 15 -11.96 -10.55 0.35
CA ILE A 15 -12.23 -11.89 0.89
C ILE A 15 -13.69 -12.12 1.32
N VAL A 16 -14.57 -11.12 1.19
CA VAL A 16 -15.99 -11.28 1.53
C VAL A 16 -16.79 -11.79 0.33
N ASN A 17 -17.95 -12.38 0.58
CA ASN A 17 -18.83 -12.97 -0.44
C ASN A 17 -19.73 -11.94 -1.17
N SER A 18 -19.32 -10.67 -1.18
CA SER A 18 -20.04 -9.55 -1.80
C SER A 18 -19.06 -8.57 -2.44
N GLU A 19 -19.57 -7.71 -3.32
CA GLU A 19 -18.81 -6.57 -3.84
C GLU A 19 -18.45 -5.60 -2.70
N LEU A 20 -17.26 -5.02 -2.77
CA LEU A 20 -16.82 -3.92 -1.92
C LEU A 20 -16.54 -2.70 -2.78
N GLU A 21 -17.23 -1.60 -2.46
CA GLU A 21 -17.06 -0.30 -3.11
C GLU A 21 -16.18 0.63 -2.27
N ASN A 22 -15.81 1.76 -2.86
CA ASN A 22 -15.07 2.84 -2.21
C ASN A 22 -13.75 2.40 -1.54
N ILE A 23 -13.09 1.40 -2.14
CA ILE A 23 -11.80 0.95 -1.66
C ILE A 23 -10.75 2.01 -1.96
N VAL A 24 -10.13 2.52 -0.91
CA VAL A 24 -8.97 3.42 -0.96
C VAL A 24 -7.78 2.77 -0.26
N TRP A 25 -6.58 3.21 -0.60
CA TRP A 25 -5.35 2.72 0.00
C TRP A 25 -4.35 3.84 0.23
N SER A 26 -3.46 3.62 1.19
CA SER A 26 -2.30 4.46 1.46
C SER A 26 -1.08 3.62 1.77
N LEU A 27 0.09 4.16 1.45
CA LEU A 27 1.39 3.61 1.76
C LEU A 27 2.21 4.70 2.47
N ASP A 28 2.41 4.54 3.77
CA ASP A 28 3.39 5.30 4.53
C ASP A 28 4.76 4.66 4.32
N THR A 29 5.71 5.40 3.75
CA THR A 29 7.07 4.93 3.47
C THR A 29 8.03 5.11 4.65
N GLY A 30 7.57 5.73 5.74
CA GLY A 30 8.39 6.23 6.85
C GLY A 30 8.95 7.64 6.63
N GLU A 31 8.88 8.17 5.40
CA GLU A 31 9.25 9.55 5.06
C GLU A 31 8.08 10.34 4.44
N SER A 32 7.20 9.66 3.70
CA SER A 32 6.07 10.26 2.99
C SER A 32 4.92 9.27 2.83
N ASN A 33 3.71 9.81 2.63
CA ASN A 33 2.50 9.04 2.34
C ASN A 33 2.15 9.11 0.85
N ILE A 34 1.95 7.95 0.23
CA ILE A 34 1.43 7.79 -1.13
C ILE A 34 0.03 7.19 -1.01
N SER A 35 -0.96 7.69 -1.74
CA SER A 35 -2.34 7.19 -1.64
C SER A 35 -2.99 7.01 -3.01
N SER A 36 -4.07 6.23 -3.03
CA SER A 36 -4.95 6.13 -4.19
C SER A 36 -5.51 7.50 -4.58
N GLU A 37 -5.44 7.85 -5.87
CA GLU A 37 -6.09 9.06 -6.42
C GLU A 37 -7.60 8.86 -6.64
N TYR A 38 -8.01 7.60 -6.84
CA TYR A 38 -9.39 7.21 -7.12
C TYR A 38 -9.76 5.98 -6.29
N ASN A 39 -11.05 5.89 -5.96
CA ASN A 39 -11.62 4.71 -5.33
C ASN A 39 -11.67 3.55 -6.32
N SER A 40 -11.54 2.33 -5.80
CA SER A 40 -11.72 1.08 -6.54
C SER A 40 -12.93 0.32 -6.02
N THR A 41 -13.50 -0.52 -6.88
CA THR A 41 -14.52 -1.51 -6.51
C THR A 41 -13.95 -2.89 -6.81
N LEU A 42 -14.07 -3.82 -5.87
CA LEU A 42 -13.62 -5.21 -6.03
C LEU A 42 -14.79 -6.16 -5.86
N GLN A 43 -15.00 -7.04 -6.84
CA GLN A 43 -15.88 -8.19 -6.71
C GLN A 43 -15.36 -9.14 -5.63
N SER A 44 -16.22 -10.04 -5.15
CA SER A 44 -15.81 -11.11 -4.24
C SER A 44 -14.65 -11.93 -4.83
N ASN A 45 -13.58 -12.10 -4.06
CA ASN A 45 -12.33 -12.76 -4.43
C ASN A 45 -11.54 -12.08 -5.56
N GLU A 46 -11.80 -10.81 -5.84
CA GLU A 46 -11.00 -10.00 -6.76
C GLU A 46 -9.82 -9.34 -6.04
N ASP A 47 -8.72 -9.18 -6.79
CA ASP A 47 -7.48 -8.58 -6.32
C ASP A 47 -7.24 -7.22 -6.99
N LEU A 48 -6.84 -6.23 -6.17
CA LEU A 48 -6.21 -5.00 -6.63
C LEU A 48 -4.69 -5.08 -6.40
N PHE A 49 -3.92 -4.94 -7.48
CA PHE A 49 -2.46 -4.90 -7.42
C PHE A 49 -1.97 -3.45 -7.40
N VAL A 50 -1.28 -3.06 -6.32
CA VAL A 50 -0.71 -1.72 -6.19
C VAL A 50 0.81 -1.78 -6.34
N TYR A 51 1.35 -0.87 -7.15
CA TYR A 51 2.78 -0.66 -7.32
C TYR A 51 3.09 0.81 -7.03
N ALA A 52 3.87 1.06 -5.98
CA ALA A 52 4.26 2.40 -5.57
C ALA A 52 5.78 2.56 -5.65
N PHE A 53 6.23 3.60 -6.35
CA PHE A 53 7.63 3.98 -6.42
C PHE A 53 7.92 5.06 -5.38
N TYR A 54 9.03 4.91 -4.66
CA TYR A 54 9.53 5.94 -3.76
C TYR A 54 11.06 6.05 -3.85
N ASN A 55 11.55 7.29 -3.75
CA ASN A 55 12.98 7.57 -3.68
C ASN A 55 13.27 8.19 -2.32
N TYR A 56 13.96 7.44 -1.46
CA TYR A 56 14.31 7.85 -0.11
C TYR A 56 15.32 9.00 -0.12
N THR A 57 15.27 9.85 0.90
CA THR A 57 16.20 10.98 1.00
C THR A 57 17.54 10.59 1.63
N SER A 58 17.57 9.51 2.41
CA SER A 58 18.78 9.02 3.08
C SER A 58 18.77 7.49 3.23
N SER A 59 19.96 6.92 3.49
CA SER A 59 20.09 5.51 3.88
C SER A 59 19.67 5.36 5.35
N GLY A 60 19.00 4.25 5.69
CA GLY A 60 18.48 4.02 7.03
C GLY A 60 17.48 2.86 7.09
N ASN A 61 17.00 2.58 8.29
CA ASN A 61 15.91 1.63 8.51
C ASN A 61 14.58 2.37 8.51
N TYR A 62 13.60 1.84 7.78
CA TYR A 62 12.28 2.43 7.64
C TYR A 62 11.21 1.36 7.86
N THR A 63 10.14 1.74 8.57
CA THR A 63 8.93 0.94 8.66
C THR A 63 7.95 1.46 7.61
N VAL A 64 7.60 0.60 6.67
CA VAL A 64 6.64 0.88 5.59
C VAL A 64 5.30 0.30 6.01
N ILE A 65 4.22 1.07 5.88
CA ILE A 65 2.88 0.68 6.32
C ILE A 65 1.92 0.84 5.15
N ALA A 66 1.31 -0.25 4.70
CA ALA A 66 0.24 -0.22 3.72
C ALA A 66 -1.10 -0.35 4.46
N SER A 67 -2.01 0.59 4.22
CA SER A 67 -3.36 0.58 4.77
C SER A 67 -4.37 0.61 3.65
N THR A 68 -5.49 -0.07 3.84
CA THR A 68 -6.64 -0.01 2.95
C THR A 68 -7.93 0.09 3.75
N MET A 69 -8.92 0.77 3.19
CA MET A 69 -10.26 0.83 3.74
C MET A 69 -11.29 0.83 2.63
N SER A 70 -12.45 0.24 2.92
CA SER A 70 -13.71 0.43 2.23
C SER A 70 -14.69 1.15 3.16
N ASP A 71 -15.96 1.22 2.79
CA ASP A 71 -17.00 1.79 3.66
C ASP A 71 -17.23 0.97 4.95
N GLU A 72 -16.91 -0.33 4.93
CA GLU A 72 -17.24 -1.26 6.02
C GLU A 72 -16.02 -1.91 6.67
N PHE A 73 -14.90 -1.99 5.96
CA PHE A 73 -13.71 -2.73 6.39
C PHE A 73 -12.45 -1.88 6.28
N SER A 74 -11.46 -2.22 7.09
CA SER A 74 -10.12 -1.67 6.99
C SER A 74 -9.10 -2.74 7.32
N ASP A 75 -7.95 -2.70 6.66
CA ASP A 75 -6.81 -3.56 6.95
C ASP A 75 -5.50 -2.79 6.88
N THR A 76 -4.46 -3.28 7.54
CA THR A 76 -3.14 -2.65 7.56
C THR A 76 -2.04 -3.68 7.76
N GLU A 77 -0.99 -3.56 6.94
CA GLU A 77 0.20 -4.40 6.98
C GLU A 77 1.47 -3.56 7.06
N SER A 78 2.51 -4.08 7.69
CA SER A 78 3.78 -3.35 7.87
C SER A 78 5.01 -4.18 7.50
N LEU A 79 6.04 -3.51 7.00
CA LEU A 79 7.30 -4.10 6.58
C LEU A 79 8.46 -3.21 7.01
N GLU A 80 9.42 -3.77 7.75
CA GLU A 80 10.69 -3.11 8.01
C GLU A 80 11.67 -3.36 6.85
N ILE A 81 12.31 -2.29 6.37
CA ILE A 81 13.31 -2.34 5.31
C ILE A 81 14.58 -1.59 5.70
N GLU A 82 15.70 -2.04 5.14
CA GLU A 82 16.97 -1.30 5.14
C GLU A 82 17.20 -0.65 3.76
N VAL A 83 17.41 0.67 3.76
CA VAL A 83 17.79 1.44 2.59
C VAL A 83 19.28 1.77 2.69
N ILE A 84 20.07 1.30 1.72
CA ILE A 84 21.52 1.47 1.65
C ILE A 84 21.95 2.31 0.45
#